data_AF-A0A2M8P8C3-F1
#
_entry.id   AF-A0A2M8P8C3-F1
#
_cell.length_a   1.000
_cell.length_b   1.000
_cell.length_c   1.000
_cell.angle_alpha   90.00
_cell.angle_beta   90.00
_cell.angle_gamma   90.00
#
_symmetry.space_group_name_H-M   'P 1'
#
loop_
_entity.id
_entity.type
_entity.pdbx_description
1 polymer ?
#
loop_
_entity_poly.entity_id
_entity_poly.type
_entity_poly.pdbx_seq_one_letter_code
_entity_poly.pdbx_strand_id
1 'polypeptide(L)'
;MDWQKTNGSPEVQWSDRKKPTEAFQNDKDGGIALEYMVQLCNELNADPWFCMPHQADDNYVTQFAQYVKDNLHANATIYVEYSNELWNTASDSGFTQWDWLASQASLRVGFTVNFADNEWFHQWAIEASQDYDILKTIFADDPQGRAIVRVIAGQKENVWFVKKLIPWML
;
A
#
# COMPACT_ATOMS: atom_id res chain seq x y z
N MET A 1 6.68 4.69 3.01
CA MET A 1 5.95 4.72 4.30
C MET A 1 5.84 6.10 4.91
N ASP A 2 6.85 6.70 5.56
CA ASP A 2 6.67 8.00 6.26
C ASP A 2 6.26 9.15 5.35
N TRP A 3 6.85 9.23 4.15
CA TRP A 3 6.48 10.23 3.16
C TRP A 3 5.02 10.13 2.74
N GLN A 4 4.46 8.92 2.63
CA GLN A 4 3.03 8.72 2.34
C GLN A 4 2.18 8.73 3.61
N LYS A 5 2.80 8.79 4.78
CA LYS A 5 2.17 8.66 6.09
C LYS A 5 1.24 7.45 6.17
N THR A 6 1.71 6.30 5.70
CA THR A 6 0.91 5.07 5.56
C THR A 6 0.47 4.47 6.90
N ASN A 7 1.29 4.62 7.96
CA ASN A 7 0.96 4.12 9.31
C ASN A 7 -0.29 4.80 9.85
N GLY A 8 -1.29 4.00 10.21
CA GLY A 8 -2.59 4.47 10.67
C GLY A 8 -3.28 5.44 9.69
N SER A 9 -2.96 5.37 8.39
CA SER A 9 -3.54 6.25 7.40
C SER A 9 -5.08 6.13 7.37
N PRO A 10 -5.82 7.25 7.46
CA PRO A 10 -7.27 7.27 7.35
C PRO A 10 -7.74 7.36 5.89
N GLU A 11 -6.82 7.39 4.91
CA GLU A 11 -7.17 7.54 3.50
C GLU A 11 -7.92 6.30 2.99
N VAL A 12 -9.14 6.52 2.48
CA VAL A 12 -9.98 5.48 1.88
C VAL A 12 -10.26 5.81 0.41
N GLN A 13 -10.78 7.01 0.17
CA GLN A 13 -11.19 7.50 -1.16
C GLN A 13 -10.07 8.32 -1.79
N TRP A 14 -9.98 8.33 -3.12
CA TRP A 14 -8.99 9.15 -3.85
C TRP A 14 -8.97 10.63 -3.43
N SER A 15 -10.13 11.16 -3.00
CA SER A 15 -10.26 12.54 -2.53
C SER A 15 -9.56 12.83 -1.21
N ASP A 16 -9.27 11.81 -0.40
CA ASP A 16 -8.74 11.90 0.96
C ASP A 16 -7.23 12.16 0.98
N ARG A 17 -6.54 11.85 -0.13
CA ARG A 17 -5.10 12.03 -0.25
C ARG A 17 -4.68 13.49 -0.08
N LYS A 18 -3.44 13.68 0.37
CA LYS A 18 -2.78 14.99 0.34
C LYS A 18 -2.73 15.56 -1.09
N LYS A 19 -3.12 16.83 -1.26
CA LYS A 19 -3.07 17.55 -2.55
C LYS A 19 -1.92 18.57 -2.61
N PRO A 20 -1.37 18.87 -3.79
CA PRO A 20 -0.31 19.88 -3.94
C PRO A 20 -0.75 21.30 -3.57
N THR A 21 -2.06 21.57 -3.66
CA THR A 21 -2.68 22.86 -3.33
C THR A 21 -2.82 23.10 -1.84
N GLU A 22 -2.58 22.10 -1.00
CA GLU A 22 -2.60 22.28 0.45
C GLU A 22 -1.35 23.01 0.93
N ALA A 23 -1.55 23.94 1.88
CA ALA A 23 -0.49 24.81 2.38
C ALA A 23 0.65 24.06 3.07
N PHE A 24 0.37 22.89 3.64
CA PHE A 24 1.34 22.06 4.33
C PHE A 24 1.40 20.67 3.69
N GLN A 25 2.58 20.08 3.71
CA GLN A 25 2.87 18.73 3.25
C GLN A 25 3.49 17.96 4.41
N ASN A 26 3.18 16.67 4.55
CA ASN A 26 3.60 15.82 5.66
C ASN A 26 3.26 16.42 7.03
N ASP A 27 1.97 16.62 7.27
CA ASP A 27 1.43 17.19 8.50
C ASP A 27 0.41 16.24 9.14
N LYS A 28 -0.37 16.73 10.12
CA LYS A 28 -1.37 15.89 10.80
C LYS A 28 -2.42 15.31 9.84
N ASP A 29 -2.69 15.99 8.74
CA ASP A 29 -3.78 15.68 7.80
C ASP A 29 -3.32 14.86 6.58
N GLY A 30 -2.07 14.40 6.54
CA GLY A 30 -1.61 13.45 5.52
C GLY A 30 -0.11 13.52 5.24
N GLY A 31 0.37 12.63 4.37
CA GLY A 31 1.76 12.62 3.91
C GLY A 31 2.11 13.76 2.96
N ILE A 32 3.10 13.54 2.09
CA ILE A 32 3.40 14.38 0.93
C ILE A 32 2.44 14.00 -0.20
N ALA A 33 2.00 14.98 -1.01
CA ALA A 33 1.18 14.72 -2.18
C ALA A 33 1.89 13.81 -3.19
N LEU A 34 1.15 12.87 -3.79
CA LEU A 34 1.67 11.94 -4.81
C LEU A 34 2.39 12.67 -5.95
N GLU A 35 1.85 13.80 -6.37
CA GLU A 35 2.42 14.62 -7.44
C GLU A 35 3.86 15.05 -7.12
N TYR A 36 4.15 15.42 -5.87
CA TYR A 36 5.49 15.80 -5.45
C TYR A 36 6.42 14.58 -5.32
N MET A 37 5.90 13.43 -4.91
CA MET A 37 6.70 12.19 -4.89
C MET A 37 7.14 11.79 -6.30
N VAL A 38 6.22 11.80 -7.26
CA VAL A 38 6.50 11.50 -8.67
C VAL A 38 7.45 12.53 -9.26
N GLN A 39 7.24 13.82 -8.99
CA GLN A 39 8.14 14.88 -9.43
C GLN A 39 9.57 14.64 -8.93
N LEU A 40 9.75 14.34 -7.64
CA LEU A 40 11.06 14.06 -7.07
C LEU A 40 11.72 12.84 -7.74
N CYS A 41 10.98 11.76 -7.97
CA CYS A 41 11.49 10.58 -8.65
C CYS A 41 11.95 10.93 -10.07
N ASN A 42 11.21 11.76 -10.79
CA ASN A 42 11.58 12.23 -12.12
C ASN A 42 12.84 13.10 -12.11
N GLU A 43 12.95 14.03 -11.16
CA GLU A 43 14.12 14.92 -11.04
C GLU A 43 15.40 14.15 -10.69
N LEU A 44 15.28 13.11 -9.88
CA LEU A 44 16.41 12.28 -9.46
C LEU A 44 16.65 11.08 -10.37
N ASN A 45 15.75 10.80 -11.31
CA ASN A 45 15.68 9.54 -12.06
C ASN A 45 15.79 8.33 -11.12
N ALA A 46 14.94 8.32 -10.08
CA ALA A 46 14.94 7.34 -9.00
C ALA A 46 13.73 6.42 -9.07
N ASP A 47 13.93 5.18 -8.65
CA ASP A 47 12.88 4.17 -8.56
C ASP A 47 11.99 4.40 -7.32
N PRO A 48 10.66 4.57 -7.46
CA PRO A 48 9.79 4.80 -6.31
C PRO A 48 9.44 3.50 -5.57
N TRP A 49 9.27 3.62 -4.26
CA TRP A 49 8.61 2.62 -3.41
C TRP A 49 7.35 3.22 -2.80
N PHE A 50 6.19 2.73 -3.23
CA PHE A 50 4.90 3.16 -2.73
C PHE A 50 4.28 2.12 -1.80
N CYS A 51 3.77 2.59 -0.66
CA CYS A 51 2.95 1.80 0.25
C CYS A 51 1.49 2.24 0.09
N MET A 52 0.58 1.36 -0.31
CA MET A 52 -0.85 1.68 -0.41
C MET A 52 -1.46 1.84 1.00
N PRO A 53 -2.31 2.85 1.26
CA PRO A 53 -3.06 2.91 2.52
C PRO A 53 -3.88 1.64 2.71
N HIS A 54 -3.86 1.08 3.92
CA HIS A 54 -4.54 -0.20 4.20
C HIS A 54 -6.06 -0.18 3.95
N GLN A 55 -6.70 0.99 4.00
CA GLN A 55 -8.14 1.15 3.77
C GLN A 55 -8.47 1.74 2.40
N ALA A 56 -7.47 1.96 1.54
CA ALA A 56 -7.69 2.53 0.22
C ALA A 56 -8.66 1.64 -0.57
N ASP A 57 -9.65 2.27 -1.21
CA ASP A 57 -10.58 1.54 -2.06
C ASP A 57 -10.01 1.32 -3.47
N ASP A 58 -10.65 0.44 -4.24
CA ASP A 58 -10.23 0.10 -5.61
C ASP A 58 -10.07 1.35 -6.49
N ASN A 59 -10.91 2.37 -6.29
CA ASN A 59 -10.84 3.62 -7.04
C ASN A 59 -9.63 4.48 -6.65
N TYR A 60 -9.28 4.55 -5.37
CA TYR A 60 -8.04 5.17 -4.91
C TYR A 60 -6.85 4.52 -5.61
N VAL A 61 -6.75 3.19 -5.54
CA VAL A 61 -5.62 2.42 -6.10
C VAL A 61 -5.56 2.58 -7.62
N THR A 62 -6.71 2.57 -8.29
CA THR A 62 -6.83 2.80 -9.74
C THR A 62 -6.30 4.19 -10.13
N GLN A 63 -6.75 5.24 -9.45
CA GLN A 63 -6.33 6.61 -9.76
C GLN A 63 -4.87 6.87 -9.39
N PHE A 64 -4.39 6.26 -8.30
CA PHE A 64 -2.98 6.27 -7.94
C PHE A 64 -2.13 5.68 -9.05
N ALA A 65 -2.47 4.47 -9.49
CA ALA A 65 -1.75 3.76 -10.54
C ALA A 65 -1.76 4.53 -11.87
N GLN A 66 -2.91 5.09 -12.26
CA GLN A 66 -3.06 5.88 -13.48
C GLN A 66 -2.18 7.14 -13.42
N TYR A 67 -2.18 7.86 -12.29
CA TYR A 67 -1.34 9.04 -12.13
C TYR A 67 0.15 8.70 -12.25
N VAL A 68 0.60 7.63 -11.57
CA VAL A 68 2.00 7.19 -11.64
C VAL A 68 2.38 6.78 -13.06
N LYS A 69 1.56 5.98 -13.74
CA LYS A 69 1.76 5.57 -15.14
C LYS A 69 1.91 6.78 -16.06
N ASP A 70 1.05 7.79 -15.91
CA ASP A 70 1.04 8.93 -16.82
C ASP A 70 2.17 9.93 -16.57
N ASN A 71 2.66 10.03 -15.33
CA ASN A 71 3.54 11.14 -14.91
C ASN A 71 4.95 10.72 -14.51
N LEU A 72 5.21 9.44 -14.21
CA LEU A 72 6.55 8.96 -13.86
C LEU A 72 7.42 8.77 -15.12
N HIS A 73 8.73 8.90 -14.98
CA HIS A 73 9.71 8.67 -16.04
C HIS A 73 9.74 7.20 -16.53
N ALA A 74 10.15 7.01 -17.78
CA ALA A 74 10.09 5.72 -18.48
C ALA A 74 11.03 4.64 -17.96
N ASN A 75 12.12 5.07 -17.31
CA ASN A 75 13.16 4.15 -16.85
C ASN A 75 12.93 3.65 -15.42
N ALA A 76 11.82 4.02 -14.78
CA ALA A 76 11.56 3.69 -13.39
C ALA A 76 11.16 2.22 -13.21
N THR A 77 11.74 1.58 -12.20
CA THR A 77 11.19 0.37 -11.60
C THR A 77 10.26 0.78 -10.46
N ILE A 78 8.99 0.38 -10.53
CA ILE A 78 7.95 0.84 -9.59
C ILE A 78 7.69 -0.24 -8.56
N TYR A 79 8.08 -0.02 -7.30
CA TYR A 79 7.83 -0.95 -6.20
C TYR A 79 6.55 -0.57 -5.47
N VAL A 80 5.65 -1.55 -5.27
CA VAL A 80 4.40 -1.33 -4.54
C VAL A 80 4.22 -2.39 -3.46
N GLU A 81 4.03 -1.91 -2.24
CA GLU A 81 3.76 -2.68 -1.03
C GLU A 81 2.35 -2.35 -0.53
N TYR A 82 1.61 -3.36 -0.07
CA TYR A 82 0.34 -3.12 0.61
C TYR A 82 0.61 -2.73 2.07
N SER A 83 0.21 -1.51 2.45
CA SER A 83 0.36 -0.96 3.80
C SER A 83 1.82 -0.95 4.29
N ASN A 84 2.01 -0.97 5.60
CA ASN A 84 3.29 -1.06 6.28
C ASN A 84 3.15 -1.82 7.60
N GLU A 85 4.13 -2.66 7.92
CA GLU A 85 4.27 -3.41 9.19
C GLU A 85 2.94 -3.94 9.76
N LEU A 86 2.14 -4.64 8.95
CA LEU A 86 0.83 -5.15 9.39
C LEU A 86 0.91 -6.15 10.56
N TRP A 87 2.09 -6.65 10.88
CA TRP A 87 2.35 -7.45 12.09
C TRP A 87 2.46 -6.65 13.38
N ASN A 88 2.59 -5.33 13.29
CA ASN A 88 2.86 -4.47 14.43
C ASN A 88 1.54 -4.14 15.15
N THR A 89 1.32 -4.77 16.30
CA THR A 89 0.09 -4.61 17.09
C THR A 89 0.15 -3.41 18.05
N ALA A 90 1.12 -2.50 17.89
CA ALA A 90 1.26 -1.31 18.74
C ALA A 90 0.30 -0.20 18.30
N SER A 91 -1.01 -0.47 18.38
CA SER A 91 -2.07 0.45 17.94
C SER A 91 -2.01 1.79 18.66
N ASP A 92 -1.76 1.79 19.97
CA ASP A 92 -1.57 3.01 20.78
C ASP A 92 -0.37 3.86 20.33
N SER A 93 0.53 3.29 19.52
CA SER A 93 1.70 3.95 18.94
C SER A 93 1.56 4.26 17.44
N GLY A 94 0.34 4.15 16.88
CA GLY A 94 0.04 4.55 15.51
C GLY A 94 0.03 3.44 14.46
N PHE A 95 0.13 2.17 14.86
CA PHE A 95 0.03 1.01 13.96
C PHE A 95 -1.40 0.45 13.87
N THR A 96 -2.39 1.32 13.72
CA THR A 96 -3.82 0.93 13.71
C THR A 96 -4.24 0.15 12.47
N GLN A 97 -3.39 0.09 11.43
CA GLN A 97 -3.61 -0.75 10.26
C GLN A 97 -3.76 -2.25 10.59
N TRP A 98 -3.12 -2.70 11.68
CA TRP A 98 -3.33 -4.05 12.20
C TRP A 98 -4.78 -4.28 12.64
N ASP A 99 -5.34 -3.35 13.42
CA ASP A 99 -6.71 -3.48 13.95
C ASP A 99 -7.73 -3.47 12.82
N TRP A 100 -7.52 -2.62 11.81
CA TRP A 100 -8.37 -2.59 10.63
C TRP A 100 -8.34 -3.94 9.93
N LEU A 101 -7.15 -4.51 9.69
CA LEU A 101 -7.01 -5.80 9.02
C LEU A 101 -7.69 -6.94 9.82
N ALA A 102 -7.47 -6.96 11.14
CA ALA A 102 -8.15 -7.88 12.04
C ALA A 102 -9.68 -7.70 11.97
N SER A 103 -10.18 -6.47 11.90
CA SER A 103 -11.62 -6.22 11.76
C SER A 103 -12.18 -6.75 10.44
N GLN A 104 -11.48 -6.56 9.31
CA GLN A 104 -11.92 -7.09 8.01
C GLN A 104 -11.95 -8.61 7.99
N ALA A 105 -10.93 -9.25 8.57
CA ALA A 105 -10.87 -10.69 8.68
C ALA A 105 -12.09 -11.25 9.45
N SER A 106 -12.54 -10.55 10.49
CA SER A 106 -13.70 -10.97 11.32
C SER A 106 -15.05 -10.87 10.60
N LEU A 107 -15.13 -10.07 9.53
CA LEU A 107 -16.35 -9.94 8.72
C LEU A 107 -16.52 -11.11 7.75
N ARG A 108 -15.47 -11.91 7.52
CA ARG A 108 -15.55 -13.05 6.60
C ARG A 108 -16.25 -14.24 7.24
N VAL A 109 -17.27 -14.74 6.54
CA VAL A 109 -17.99 -15.96 6.97
C VAL A 109 -17.02 -17.12 7.06
N GLY A 110 -16.97 -17.76 8.23
CA GLY A 110 -16.10 -18.91 8.50
C GLY A 110 -14.71 -18.56 9.05
N PHE A 111 -14.44 -17.28 9.34
CA PHE A 111 -13.19 -16.82 9.95
C PHE A 111 -13.37 -16.46 11.42
N THR A 112 -12.45 -16.90 12.28
CA THR A 112 -12.29 -16.46 13.67
C THR A 112 -10.93 -15.78 13.80
N VAL A 113 -10.94 -14.47 14.07
CA VAL A 113 -9.68 -13.72 14.22
C VAL A 113 -9.04 -14.05 15.56
N ASN A 114 -8.06 -14.95 15.52
CA ASN A 114 -7.15 -15.25 16.61
C ASN A 114 -5.72 -15.29 16.06
N PHE A 115 -4.75 -14.80 16.84
CA PHE A 115 -3.33 -14.86 16.50
C PHE A 115 -2.84 -16.29 16.25
N ALA A 116 -3.43 -17.26 16.95
CA ALA A 116 -3.12 -18.68 16.78
C ALA A 116 -3.53 -19.22 15.40
N ASP A 117 -4.64 -18.71 14.87
CA ASP A 117 -5.28 -19.28 13.67
C ASP A 117 -4.68 -18.74 12.37
N ASN A 118 -3.80 -17.72 12.45
CA ASN A 118 -3.09 -17.10 11.31
C ASN A 118 -4.02 -16.55 10.21
N GLU A 119 -5.33 -16.45 10.47
CA GLU A 119 -6.35 -16.10 9.48
C GLU A 119 -6.26 -14.65 8.98
N TRP A 120 -5.71 -13.76 9.80
CA TRP A 120 -5.41 -12.38 9.40
C TRP A 120 -4.36 -12.29 8.28
N PHE A 121 -3.46 -13.28 8.14
CA PHE A 121 -2.55 -13.34 7.00
C PHE A 121 -3.29 -13.60 5.69
N HIS A 122 -4.38 -14.36 5.73
CA HIS A 122 -5.22 -14.56 4.55
C HIS A 122 -5.92 -13.26 4.17
N GLN A 123 -6.45 -12.51 5.15
CA GLN A 123 -7.02 -11.19 4.88
C GLN A 123 -5.98 -10.23 4.29
N TRP A 124 -4.75 -10.19 4.83
CA TRP A 124 -3.66 -9.40 4.24
C TRP A 124 -3.41 -9.80 2.79
N ALA A 125 -3.24 -11.08 2.52
CA ALA A 125 -2.99 -11.57 1.16
C ALA A 125 -4.11 -11.19 0.18
N ILE A 126 -5.37 -11.18 0.62
CA ILE A 126 -6.50 -10.79 -0.22
C ILE A 126 -6.43 -9.31 -0.58
N GLU A 127 -6.30 -8.41 0.42
CA GLU A 127 -6.23 -6.96 0.16
C GLU A 127 -5.02 -6.63 -0.73
N ALA A 128 -3.86 -7.19 -0.42
CA ALA A 128 -2.65 -7.00 -1.23
C ALA A 128 -2.85 -7.50 -2.67
N SER A 129 -3.50 -8.66 -2.86
CA SER A 129 -3.75 -9.21 -4.19
C SER A 129 -4.73 -8.36 -5.00
N GLN A 130 -5.76 -7.80 -4.36
CA GLN A 130 -6.72 -6.90 -5.02
C GLN A 130 -6.02 -5.65 -5.55
N ASP A 131 -5.21 -4.99 -4.73
CA ASP A 131 -4.39 -3.85 -5.15
C ASP A 131 -3.49 -4.25 -6.32
N TYR A 132 -2.75 -5.34 -6.18
CA TYR A 132 -1.84 -5.79 -7.23
C TYR A 132 -2.53 -6.14 -8.55
N ASP A 133 -3.74 -6.69 -8.52
CA ASP A 133 -4.50 -6.97 -9.74
C ASP A 133 -4.97 -5.68 -10.43
N ILE A 134 -5.38 -4.67 -9.67
CA ILE A 134 -5.70 -3.34 -10.20
C ILE A 134 -4.46 -2.71 -10.84
N LEU A 135 -3.35 -2.61 -10.10
CA LEU A 135 -2.12 -2.03 -10.61
C LEU A 135 -1.61 -2.80 -11.83
N LYS A 136 -1.63 -4.14 -11.81
CA LYS A 136 -1.25 -4.97 -12.96
C LYS A 136 -2.12 -4.67 -14.18
N THR A 137 -3.43 -4.48 -13.99
CA THR A 137 -4.36 -4.15 -15.07
C THR A 137 -4.03 -2.79 -15.68
N ILE A 138 -3.78 -1.77 -14.86
CA ILE A 138 -3.47 -0.41 -15.34
C ILE A 138 -2.11 -0.34 -16.06
N PHE A 139 -1.12 -1.11 -15.61
CA PHE A 139 0.21 -1.14 -16.23
C PHE A 139 0.32 -2.14 -17.40
N ALA A 140 -0.70 -2.96 -17.67
CA ALA A 140 -0.67 -3.95 -18.77
C ALA A 140 -0.51 -3.32 -20.16
N ASP A 141 -0.99 -2.08 -20.33
CA ASP A 141 -0.92 -1.28 -21.54
C ASP A 141 -0.04 -0.02 -21.37
N ASP A 142 0.89 -0.02 -20.40
CA ASP A 142 1.80 1.11 -20.22
C ASP A 142 2.61 1.34 -21.51
N PRO A 143 2.46 2.49 -22.19
CA PRO A 143 3.16 2.77 -23.45
C PRO A 143 4.68 2.83 -23.29
N GLN A 144 5.16 2.98 -22.05
CA GLN A 144 6.59 2.99 -21.71
C GLN A 144 7.11 1.57 -21.42
N GLY A 145 6.23 0.56 -21.40
CA GLY A 145 6.58 -0.84 -21.17
C GLY A 145 7.01 -1.18 -19.74
N ARG A 146 6.72 -0.30 -18.77
CA ARG A 146 7.03 -0.55 -17.36
C ARG A 146 6.02 -1.52 -16.76
N ALA A 147 6.49 -2.24 -15.74
CA ALA A 147 5.65 -3.10 -14.91
C ALA A 147 5.88 -2.77 -13.44
N ILE A 148 4.91 -3.11 -12.60
CA ILE A 148 5.05 -3.01 -11.15
C ILE A 148 5.85 -4.19 -10.59
N VAL A 149 6.65 -3.92 -9.56
CA VAL A 149 7.21 -4.92 -8.66
C VAL A 149 6.31 -5.00 -7.43
N ARG A 150 5.64 -6.15 -7.28
CA ARG A 150 4.75 -6.44 -6.14
C ARG A 150 5.60 -6.87 -4.94
N VAL A 151 5.53 -6.14 -3.84
CA VAL A 151 6.38 -6.37 -2.67
C VAL A 151 5.59 -6.86 -1.47
N ILE A 152 5.98 -8.02 -0.94
CA ILE A 152 5.48 -8.55 0.32
C ILE A 152 6.38 -8.09 1.46
N ALA A 153 5.81 -7.35 2.40
CA ALA A 153 6.54 -6.86 3.56
C ALA A 153 6.91 -8.01 4.52
N GLY A 154 8.05 -7.87 5.20
CA GLY A 154 8.49 -8.78 6.25
C GLY A 154 9.24 -8.04 7.35
N GLN A 155 9.29 -8.66 8.53
CA GLN A 155 10.03 -8.11 9.65
C GLN A 155 11.52 -8.49 9.56
N LYS A 156 12.41 -7.53 9.77
CA LYS A 156 13.86 -7.75 9.81
C LYS A 156 14.18 -8.92 10.76
N GLU A 157 15.01 -9.84 10.29
CA GLU A 157 15.46 -11.04 11.04
C GLU A 157 14.32 -11.99 11.48
N ASN A 158 13.09 -11.77 11.03
CA ASN A 158 11.94 -12.60 11.34
C ASN A 158 11.17 -12.97 10.06
N VAL A 159 11.58 -14.11 9.48
CA VAL A 159 10.97 -14.67 8.27
C VAL A 159 9.58 -15.28 8.50
N TRP A 160 9.12 -15.37 9.75
CA TRP A 160 7.86 -16.04 10.08
C TRP A 160 6.66 -15.41 9.37
N PHE A 161 6.58 -14.07 9.35
CA PHE A 161 5.49 -13.34 8.69
C PHE A 161 5.42 -13.64 7.18
N VAL A 162 6.55 -13.55 6.50
CA VAL A 162 6.61 -13.84 5.05
C VAL A 162 6.25 -15.30 4.77
N LYS A 163 6.73 -16.25 5.58
CA LYS A 163 6.38 -17.68 5.45
C LYS A 163 4.88 -17.96 5.62
N LYS A 164 4.19 -17.15 6.42
CA LYS A 164 2.74 -17.26 6.63
C LYS A 164 1.92 -16.63 5.50
N LEU A 165 2.46 -15.59 4.85
CA LEU A 165 1.79 -14.92 3.71
C LEU A 165 1.91 -15.68 2.40
N ILE A 166 3.11 -16.18 2.07
CA ILE A 166 3.40 -16.78 0.75
C ILE A 166 2.33 -17.79 0.29
N PRO A 167 1.81 -18.71 1.13
CA PRO A 167 0.80 -19.69 0.70
C PRO A 167 -0.49 -19.09 0.15
N TRP A 168 -0.79 -17.83 0.44
CA TRP A 168 -2.01 -17.13 0.06
C TRP A 168 -1.84 -16.17 -1.13
N MET A 169 -0.62 -16.01 -1.64
CA MET A 169 -0.26 -15.00 -2.65
C MET A 169 0.21 -15.59 -4.00
N LEU A 170 0.14 -16.91 -4.15
CA LEU A 170 0.49 -17.67 -5.36
C LEU A 170 -0.78 -18.17 -6.05
#